data_AF-A0A9E5PQ70-F1
#
_entry.id   AF-A0A9E5PQ70-F1
#
_cell.length_a   1.000
_cell.length_b   1.000
_cell.length_c   1.000
_cell.angle_alpha   90.00
_cell.angle_beta   90.00
_cell.angle_gamma   90.00
#
_symmetry.space_group_name_H-M   'P 1'
#
loop_
_entity.id
_entity.type
_entity.pdbx_description
1 polymer ?
#
loop_
_entity_poly.entity_id
_entity_poly.type
_entity_poly.pdbx_seq_one_letter_code
_entity_poly.pdbx_strand_id
1 'polypeptide(L)'
;MTAEGGCSASLIRTGTPQRWVAAWLVVLGGMSVALAPTAAPAQTHQPPSGRPWFATVSHYGRWAALAAAGGLIGLAVTNHNSANDTFDRLEGFCQGDPSRCALRVAADERSSIYADPEAEAMFQEYAQLRRRARGYLLGGQLSLVAAGGMFVIDLIYRKQEPKNIPLTPLELFTGPQELGFRVRF
;
A
#
# COMPACT_ATOMS: atom_id res chain seq x y z
N MET A 1 26.39 -14.21 -58.59
CA MET A 1 25.36 -13.55 -59.41
C MET A 1 24.13 -13.43 -58.51
N THR A 2 23.61 -12.29 -58.06
CA THR A 2 23.80 -10.82 -58.16
C THR A 2 22.98 -10.32 -56.96
N ALA A 3 23.57 -9.65 -55.96
CA ALA A 3 23.72 -8.19 -55.84
C ALA A 3 22.40 -7.42 -55.57
N GLU A 4 22.53 -6.40 -54.72
CA GLU A 4 21.58 -5.30 -54.39
C GLU A 4 20.60 -5.60 -53.24
N GLY A 5 20.45 -4.81 -52.18
CA GLY A 5 20.83 -3.42 -51.88
C GLY A 5 19.70 -2.89 -50.98
N GLY A 6 19.93 -2.58 -49.70
CA GLY A 6 20.13 -1.20 -49.26
C GLY A 6 18.93 -0.68 -48.44
N CYS A 7 19.22 0.15 -47.44
CA CYS A 7 18.32 1.03 -46.69
C CYS A 7 17.21 0.43 -45.80
N SER A 8 17.42 0.47 -44.48
CA SER A 8 16.77 1.53 -43.69
C SER A 8 17.52 1.75 -42.38
N ALA A 9 18.14 2.92 -42.33
CA ALA A 9 18.68 3.54 -41.14
C ALA A 9 17.54 3.97 -40.20
N SER A 10 17.91 4.06 -38.92
CA SER A 10 17.33 4.97 -37.94
C SER A 10 15.91 4.70 -37.48
N LEU A 11 15.83 4.07 -36.30
CA LEU A 11 15.12 4.70 -35.19
C LEU A 11 15.81 4.29 -33.90
N ILE A 12 16.81 5.09 -33.54
CA ILE A 12 17.30 5.22 -32.18
C ILE A 12 16.08 5.65 -31.36
N ARG A 13 15.41 4.69 -30.72
CA ARG A 13 14.40 4.98 -29.71
C ARG A 13 15.16 5.46 -28.48
N THR A 14 15.49 6.75 -28.46
CA THR A 14 15.84 7.46 -27.22
C THR A 14 14.59 7.46 -26.34
N GLY A 15 14.39 6.37 -25.61
CA GLY A 15 13.42 6.28 -24.53
C GLY A 15 13.88 7.22 -23.43
N THR A 16 13.31 8.42 -23.42
CA THR A 16 13.47 9.46 -22.40
C THR A 16 13.38 8.85 -20.99
N PRO A 17 14.43 8.89 -20.16
CA PRO A 17 14.37 8.45 -18.77
C PRO A 17 13.77 9.56 -17.90
N GLN A 18 12.52 9.97 -18.13
CA GLN A 18 12.03 11.17 -17.45
C GLN A 18 10.50 11.28 -17.31
N ARG A 19 9.84 10.23 -16.82
CA ARG A 19 8.41 10.33 -16.41
C ARG A 19 8.03 9.57 -15.13
N TRP A 20 8.99 9.07 -14.35
CA TRP A 20 8.69 8.30 -13.11
C TRP A 20 8.58 9.15 -11.83
N VAL A 21 8.82 10.46 -11.89
CA VAL A 21 8.70 11.34 -10.70
C VAL A 21 7.27 11.83 -10.46
N ALA A 22 6.34 11.65 -11.39
CA ALA A 22 4.98 12.20 -11.29
C ALA A 22 3.86 11.15 -11.10
N ALA A 23 4.17 9.96 -10.60
CA ALA A 23 3.17 8.91 -10.33
C ALA A 23 2.98 8.58 -8.83
N TRP A 24 3.53 9.40 -7.93
CA TRP A 24 3.31 9.27 -6.48
C TRP A 24 2.22 10.18 -5.91
N LEU A 25 1.57 11.02 -6.73
CA LEU A 25 0.51 11.93 -6.27
C LEU A 25 -0.93 11.42 -6.54
N VAL A 26 -1.12 10.30 -7.24
CA VAL A 26 -2.48 9.83 -7.60
C VAL A 26 -3.04 8.77 -6.64
N VAL A 27 -2.21 8.11 -5.81
CA VAL A 27 -2.73 7.18 -4.79
C VAL A 27 -3.30 7.90 -3.56
N LEU A 28 -3.07 9.21 -3.40
CA LEU A 28 -3.62 10.01 -2.30
C LEU A 28 -4.92 10.76 -2.64
N GLY A 29 -5.42 10.71 -3.88
CA GLY A 29 -6.50 11.60 -4.36
C GLY A 29 -7.90 10.99 -4.51
N GLY A 30 -8.12 9.73 -4.14
CA GLY A 30 -9.24 8.93 -4.66
C GLY A 30 -10.28 8.46 -3.66
N MET A 31 -10.50 9.13 -2.54
CA MET A 31 -11.64 8.81 -1.67
C MET A 31 -12.23 10.07 -1.05
N SER A 32 -12.68 10.97 -1.93
CA SER A 32 -13.61 12.03 -1.54
C SER A 32 -14.98 11.38 -1.34
N VAL A 33 -15.19 10.80 -0.16
CA VAL A 33 -16.56 10.53 0.30
C VAL A 33 -17.21 11.89 0.50
N ALA A 34 -18.17 12.22 -0.35
CA ALA A 34 -19.07 13.35 -0.11
C ALA A 34 -19.94 12.99 1.10
N LEU A 35 -19.42 13.19 2.32
CA LEU A 35 -20.24 13.22 3.52
C LEU A 35 -21.01 14.53 3.50
N ALA A 36 -22.30 14.46 3.13
CA ALA A 36 -23.24 15.49 3.54
C ALA A 36 -23.17 15.61 5.07
N PRO A 37 -23.03 16.82 5.64
CA PRO A 37 -23.04 17.00 7.08
C PRO A 37 -24.46 16.72 7.59
N THR A 38 -24.75 15.47 7.93
CA THR A 38 -25.83 15.19 8.85
C THR A 38 -25.40 15.76 10.19
N ALA A 39 -26.14 16.75 10.68
CA ALA A 39 -25.99 17.25 12.05
C ALA A 39 -26.37 16.10 12.99
N ALA A 40 -25.41 15.21 13.24
CA ALA A 40 -25.54 14.17 14.23
C ALA A 40 -25.63 14.85 15.60
N PRO A 41 -26.56 14.43 16.48
CA PRO A 41 -26.57 14.92 17.84
C PRO A 41 -25.21 14.63 18.47
N ALA A 42 -24.63 15.62 19.15
CA ALA A 42 -23.40 15.46 19.91
C ALA A 42 -23.63 14.37 20.96
N GLN A 43 -23.17 13.16 20.68
CA GLN A 43 -23.19 12.08 21.65
C GLN A 43 -22.18 12.46 22.74
N THR A 44 -22.68 12.87 23.90
CA THR A 44 -21.87 13.04 25.10
C THR A 44 -21.35 11.66 25.50
N HIS A 45 -20.15 11.33 25.04
CA HIS A 45 -19.46 10.10 25.40
C HIS A 45 -19.09 10.20 26.88
N GLN A 46 -19.92 9.64 27.77
CA GLN A 46 -19.55 9.42 29.16
C GLN A 46 -18.56 8.26 29.20
N PRO A 47 -17.27 8.50 29.51
CA PRO A 47 -16.28 7.44 29.50
C PRO A 47 -16.61 6.44 30.62
N PRO A 48 -16.55 5.13 30.36
CA PRO A 48 -16.73 4.13 31.40
C PRO A 48 -15.71 4.33 32.53
N SER A 49 -16.13 4.07 33.76
CA SER A 49 -15.34 4.19 34.99
C SER A 49 -14.23 3.13 35.04
N GLY A 50 -13.17 3.33 34.26
CA GLY A 50 -11.98 2.45 34.20
C GLY A 50 -11.48 2.29 32.77
N ARG A 51 -10.16 2.28 32.53
CA ARG A 51 -9.64 1.93 31.20
C ARG A 51 -9.79 0.42 31.03
N PRO A 52 -10.53 -0.05 30.01
CA PRO A 52 -10.62 -1.49 29.77
C PRO A 52 -9.26 -2.03 29.32
N TRP A 53 -8.97 -3.29 29.63
CA TRP A 53 -7.68 -3.92 29.35
C TRP A 53 -7.27 -3.82 27.87
N PHE A 54 -8.25 -3.94 26.94
CA PHE A 54 -8.00 -3.84 25.50
C PHE A 54 -7.56 -2.44 25.06
N ALA A 55 -7.97 -1.36 25.77
CA ALA A 55 -7.49 -0.01 25.50
C ALA A 55 -6.00 0.13 25.88
N THR A 56 -5.59 -0.48 27.00
CA THR A 56 -4.17 -0.55 27.37
C THR A 56 -3.36 -1.35 26.36
N VAL A 57 -3.86 -2.51 25.92
CA VAL A 57 -3.20 -3.31 24.88
C VAL A 57 -3.09 -2.54 23.56
N SER A 58 -4.14 -1.83 23.14
CA SER A 58 -4.13 -1.04 21.89
C SER A 58 -3.09 0.08 21.89
N HIS A 59 -2.82 0.69 23.06
CA HIS A 59 -1.88 1.79 23.21
C HIS A 59 -0.43 1.40 22.85
N TYR A 60 -0.01 0.21 23.28
CA TYR A 60 1.30 -0.35 22.97
C TYR A 60 1.27 -1.16 21.67
N GLY A 61 0.18 -1.89 21.43
CA GLY A 61 0.00 -2.77 20.28
C GLY A 61 0.04 -2.05 18.94
N ARG A 62 -0.43 -0.79 18.87
CA ARG A 62 -0.37 -0.01 17.61
C ARG A 62 1.05 0.14 17.08
N TRP A 63 2.04 0.33 17.94
CA TRP A 63 3.42 0.51 17.52
C TRP A 63 4.05 -0.81 17.08
N ALA A 64 3.73 -1.90 17.78
CA ALA A 64 4.13 -3.24 17.38
C ALA A 64 3.51 -3.63 16.03
N ALA A 65 2.23 -3.36 15.82
CA ALA A 65 1.53 -3.62 14.56
C ALA A 65 2.09 -2.77 13.41
N LEU A 66 2.42 -1.50 13.66
CA LEU A 66 3.04 -0.62 12.67
C LEU A 66 4.45 -1.11 12.31
N ALA A 67 5.27 -1.50 13.30
CA ALA A 67 6.59 -2.08 13.07
C ALA A 67 6.50 -3.40 12.27
N ALA A 68 5.53 -4.26 12.61
CA ALA A 68 5.27 -5.48 11.86
C ALA A 68 4.87 -5.19 10.40
N ALA A 69 3.99 -4.21 10.17
CA ALA A 69 3.62 -3.78 8.83
C ALA A 69 4.85 -3.32 8.02
N GLY A 70 5.72 -2.49 8.62
CA GLY A 70 6.97 -2.05 8.01
C GLY A 70 7.91 -3.22 7.66
N GLY A 71 8.08 -4.17 8.59
CA GLY A 71 8.91 -5.37 8.36
C GLY A 71 8.37 -6.26 7.25
N LEU A 72 7.05 -6.49 7.22
CA LEU A 72 6.39 -7.30 6.18
C LEU A 72 6.47 -6.64 4.81
N ILE A 73 6.28 -5.32 4.72
CA ILE A 73 6.46 -4.58 3.46
C ILE A 73 7.93 -4.68 3.00
N GLY A 74 8.89 -4.53 3.91
CA GLY A 74 10.30 -4.72 3.59
C GLY A 74 10.61 -6.11 3.02
N LEU A 75 10.12 -7.16 3.67
CA LEU A 75 10.25 -8.54 3.18
C LEU A 75 9.53 -8.77 1.83
N ALA A 76 8.40 -8.09 1.60
CA ALA A 76 7.72 -8.16 0.31
C ALA A 76 8.58 -7.57 -0.81
N VAL A 77 9.24 -6.42 -0.57
CA VAL A 77 10.13 -5.77 -1.54
C VAL A 77 11.34 -6.63 -1.86
N THR A 78 12.00 -7.21 -0.87
CA THR A 78 13.18 -8.05 -1.10
C THR A 78 12.83 -9.28 -1.93
N ASN A 79 11.75 -9.98 -1.58
CA ASN A 79 11.29 -11.15 -2.35
C ASN A 79 10.78 -10.77 -3.74
N HIS A 80 10.22 -9.57 -3.91
CA HIS A 80 9.80 -9.08 -5.21
C HIS A 80 11.00 -8.84 -6.14
N ASN A 81 12.07 -8.22 -5.62
CA ASN A 81 13.29 -8.01 -6.39
C ASN A 81 13.95 -9.33 -6.77
N SER A 82 14.07 -10.27 -5.82
CA SER A 82 14.60 -11.61 -6.11
C SER A 82 13.74 -12.34 -7.16
N ALA A 83 12.42 -12.17 -7.13
CA ALA A 83 11.55 -12.74 -8.17
C ALA A 83 11.83 -12.12 -9.55
N ASN A 84 12.01 -10.80 -9.62
CA ASN A 84 12.33 -10.13 -10.89
C ASN A 84 13.69 -10.61 -11.42
N ASP A 85 14.72 -10.72 -10.56
CA ASP A 85 16.03 -11.24 -10.97
C ASP A 85 15.94 -12.66 -11.56
N THR A 86 15.15 -13.55 -10.95
CA THR A 86 14.93 -14.91 -11.47
C THR A 86 14.14 -14.89 -12.78
N PHE A 87 13.16 -13.99 -12.91
CA PHE A 87 12.39 -13.83 -14.14
C PHE A 87 13.24 -13.31 -15.29
N ASP A 88 14.09 -12.32 -15.05
CA ASP A 88 14.99 -11.74 -16.05
C ASP A 88 16.00 -12.78 -16.55
N ARG A 89 16.44 -13.71 -15.68
CA ARG A 89 17.27 -14.85 -16.09
C ARG A 89 16.51 -15.81 -17.01
N LEU A 90 15.26 -16.13 -16.68
CA LEU A 90 14.41 -16.96 -17.51
C LEU A 90 14.16 -16.30 -18.87
N GLU A 91 13.88 -14.99 -18.89
CA GLU A 91 13.70 -14.24 -20.12
C GLU A 91 14.98 -14.25 -20.98
N GLY A 92 16.14 -13.98 -20.39
CA GLY A 92 17.42 -14.06 -21.10
C GLY A 92 17.70 -15.45 -21.69
N PHE A 93 17.34 -16.51 -20.96
CA PHE A 93 17.44 -17.89 -21.44
C PHE A 93 16.54 -18.13 -22.65
N CYS A 94 15.27 -17.70 -22.60
CA CYS A 94 14.33 -17.86 -23.70
C CYS A 94 14.67 -16.99 -24.92
N GLN A 95 15.25 -15.81 -24.70
CA GLN A 95 15.71 -14.95 -25.80
C GLN A 95 16.92 -15.54 -26.52
N GLY A 96 17.75 -16.32 -25.84
CA GLY A 96 18.88 -17.04 -26.44
C GLY A 96 18.46 -18.16 -27.39
N ASP A 97 17.45 -18.95 -27.00
CA ASP A 97 16.85 -19.99 -27.85
C ASP A 97 15.34 -20.13 -27.56
N PRO A 98 14.49 -19.54 -28.42
CA PRO A 98 13.04 -19.59 -28.23
C PRO A 98 12.45 -21.01 -28.23
N SER A 99 13.12 -21.98 -28.86
CA SER A 99 12.62 -23.35 -28.95
C SER A 99 12.66 -24.08 -27.61
N ARG A 100 13.59 -23.69 -26.71
CA ARG A 100 13.71 -24.26 -25.36
C ARG A 100 12.59 -23.81 -24.42
N CYS A 101 11.94 -22.68 -24.72
CA CYS A 101 10.82 -22.16 -23.93
C CYS A 101 9.44 -22.54 -24.48
N ALA A 102 9.36 -23.57 -25.32
CA ALA A 102 8.08 -24.11 -25.76
C ALA A 102 7.26 -24.61 -24.56
N LEU A 103 5.99 -24.19 -24.48
CA LEU A 103 5.06 -24.66 -23.46
C LEU A 103 4.43 -25.99 -23.92
N ARG A 104 4.31 -26.94 -23.00
CA ARG A 104 3.55 -28.18 -23.18
C ARG A 104 2.39 -28.22 -22.20
N VAL A 105 1.32 -28.88 -22.60
CA VAL A 105 0.20 -29.15 -21.71
C VAL A 105 0.66 -30.19 -20.70
N ALA A 106 0.46 -29.91 -19.41
CA ALA A 106 0.78 -30.85 -18.35
C ALA A 106 -0.23 -32.02 -18.34
N ALA A 107 0.13 -33.10 -17.66
CA ALA A 107 -0.69 -34.32 -17.59
C ALA A 107 -2.09 -34.08 -16.97
N ASP A 108 -2.28 -32.97 -16.27
CA ASP A 108 -3.54 -32.57 -15.67
C ASP A 108 -4.46 -31.78 -16.62
N GLU A 109 -4.03 -31.54 -17.87
CA GLU A 109 -4.68 -30.74 -18.93
C GLU A 109 -5.09 -29.31 -18.54
N ARG A 110 -4.79 -28.91 -17.30
CA ARG A 110 -5.24 -27.65 -16.70
C ARG A 110 -4.09 -26.67 -16.54
N SER A 111 -2.86 -27.17 -16.51
CA SER A 111 -1.65 -26.35 -16.42
C SER A 111 -0.76 -26.49 -17.66
N SER A 112 -0.11 -25.40 -18.05
CA SER A 112 0.98 -25.41 -19.03
C SER A 112 2.30 -25.40 -18.27
N ILE A 113 3.22 -26.26 -18.67
CA ILE A 113 4.58 -26.33 -18.13
C ILE A 113 5.58 -26.16 -19.25
N TYR A 114 6.80 -25.74 -18.95
CA TYR A 114 7.84 -25.65 -19.95
C TYR A 114 8.25 -27.06 -20.43
N ALA A 115 8.58 -27.17 -21.72
CA ALA A 115 9.10 -28.41 -22.29
C ALA A 115 10.51 -28.71 -21.77
N ASP A 116 11.34 -27.68 -21.64
CA ASP A 116 12.69 -27.78 -21.08
C ASP A 116 12.64 -27.77 -19.52
N PRO A 117 13.29 -28.75 -18.86
CA PRO A 117 13.29 -28.84 -17.39
C PRO A 117 14.06 -27.72 -16.70
N GLU A 118 15.04 -27.11 -17.37
CA GLU A 118 15.83 -25.99 -16.85
C GLU A 118 14.98 -24.71 -16.79
N ALA A 119 14.23 -24.42 -17.85
CA ALA A 119 13.28 -23.31 -17.88
C ALA A 119 12.17 -23.49 -16.82
N GLU A 120 11.65 -24.71 -16.66
CA GLU A 120 10.65 -25.02 -15.64
C GLU A 120 11.21 -24.81 -14.23
N ALA A 121 12.45 -25.20 -13.95
CA ALA A 121 13.07 -25.00 -12.64
C ALA A 121 13.17 -23.50 -12.28
N MET A 122 13.61 -22.65 -13.21
CA MET A 122 13.66 -21.19 -13.00
C MET A 122 12.26 -20.60 -12.79
N PHE A 123 11.27 -21.06 -13.56
CA PHE A 123 9.88 -20.62 -13.40
C PHE A 123 9.30 -21.00 -12.03
N GLN A 124 9.57 -22.20 -11.54
CA GLN A 124 9.10 -22.66 -10.23
C GLN A 124 9.73 -21.85 -9.08
N GLU A 125 11.01 -21.50 -9.20
CA GLU A 125 11.69 -20.61 -8.25
C GLU A 125 11.02 -19.22 -8.22
N TYR A 126 10.81 -18.61 -9.39
CA TYR A 126 10.07 -17.36 -9.53
C TYR A 126 8.68 -17.44 -8.90
N ALA A 127 7.93 -18.50 -9.19
CA ALA A 127 6.57 -18.71 -8.68
C ALA A 127 6.55 -18.87 -7.16
N GLN A 128 7.58 -19.49 -6.57
CA GLN A 128 7.71 -19.59 -5.12
C GLN A 128 7.96 -18.22 -4.47
N LEU A 129 8.89 -17.44 -5.00
CA LEU A 129 9.20 -16.08 -4.51
C LEU A 129 7.97 -15.16 -4.61
N ARG A 130 7.25 -15.24 -5.72
CA ARG A 130 6.01 -14.47 -5.93
C ARG A 130 4.92 -14.83 -4.92
N ARG A 131 4.75 -16.12 -4.58
CA ARG A 131 3.79 -16.56 -3.55
C ARG A 131 4.15 -16.00 -2.18
N ARG A 132 5.43 -16.03 -1.81
CA ARG A 132 5.91 -15.45 -0.53
C ARG A 132 5.70 -13.94 -0.48
N ALA A 133 6.08 -13.21 -1.53
CA ALA A 133 5.88 -11.76 -1.63
C ALA A 133 4.41 -11.36 -1.44
N ARG A 134 3.47 -12.11 -2.05
CA ARG A 134 2.02 -11.90 -1.83
C ARG A 134 1.62 -12.12 -0.38
N GLY A 135 2.13 -13.18 0.25
CA GLY A 135 1.88 -13.45 1.67
C GLY A 135 2.34 -12.31 2.58
N TYR A 136 3.54 -11.78 2.35
CA TYR A 136 4.05 -10.64 3.10
C TYR A 136 3.24 -9.37 2.87
N LEU A 137 2.80 -9.11 1.63
CA LEU A 137 2.01 -7.93 1.30
C LEU A 137 0.61 -7.97 1.95
N LEU A 138 -0.05 -9.13 1.92
CA LEU A 138 -1.32 -9.35 2.64
C LEU A 138 -1.13 -9.20 4.16
N GLY A 139 -0.05 -9.76 4.70
CA GLY A 139 0.30 -9.60 6.11
C GLY A 139 0.50 -8.13 6.48
N GLY A 140 1.24 -7.38 5.66
CA GLY A 140 1.49 -5.96 5.87
C GLY A 140 0.20 -5.12 5.85
N GLN A 141 -0.70 -5.38 4.90
CA GLN A 141 -2.01 -4.72 4.85
C GLN A 141 -2.84 -5.02 6.11
N LEU A 142 -2.89 -6.28 6.54
CA LEU A 142 -3.62 -6.69 7.74
C LEU A 142 -3.02 -6.05 9.01
N SER A 143 -1.70 -6.00 9.13
CA SER A 143 -1.01 -5.31 10.23
C SER A 143 -1.31 -3.81 10.24
N LEU A 144 -1.42 -3.17 9.08
CA LEU A 144 -1.71 -1.74 8.98
C LEU A 144 -3.16 -1.43 9.38
N VAL A 145 -4.11 -2.26 8.95
CA VAL A 145 -5.51 -2.19 9.40
C VAL A 145 -5.60 -2.39 10.92
N ALA A 146 -4.87 -3.37 11.47
CA ALA A 146 -4.83 -3.61 12.91
C ALA A 146 -4.26 -2.41 13.68
N ALA A 147 -3.16 -1.82 13.19
CA ALA A 147 -2.55 -0.62 13.79
C ALA A 147 -3.54 0.56 13.78
N GLY A 148 -4.23 0.80 12.66
CA GLY A 148 -5.26 1.82 12.54
C GLY A 148 -6.43 1.60 13.49
N GLY A 149 -6.94 0.37 13.59
CA GLY A 149 -8.00 0.00 14.53
C GLY A 149 -7.59 0.23 15.99
N MET A 150 -6.38 -0.17 16.37
CA MET A 150 -5.83 0.09 17.71
C MET A 150 -5.67 1.58 17.99
N PHE A 151 -5.28 2.39 16.99
CA PHE A 151 -5.20 3.84 17.14
C PHE A 151 -6.56 4.47 17.41
N VAL A 152 -7.61 4.06 16.67
CA VAL A 152 -8.98 4.53 16.88
C VAL A 152 -9.48 4.17 18.27
N ILE A 153 -9.21 2.94 18.75
CA ILE A 153 -9.56 2.52 20.11
C ILE A 153 -8.85 3.39 21.15
N ASP A 154 -7.54 3.65 21.01
CA ASP A 154 -6.81 4.53 21.93
C ASP A 154 -7.39 5.96 21.95
N LEU A 155 -7.90 6.44 20.82
CA LEU A 155 -8.52 7.76 20.72
C LEU A 155 -9.86 7.83 21.47
N ILE A 156 -10.74 6.84 21.27
CA ILE A 156 -12.06 6.79 21.90
C ILE A 156 -11.94 6.69 23.42
N TYR A 157 -10.96 5.92 23.92
CA TYR A 157 -10.79 5.67 25.36
C TYR A 157 -9.76 6.60 26.04
N ARG A 158 -9.28 7.65 25.36
CA ARG A 158 -8.40 8.65 25.97
C ARG A 158 -9.21 9.55 26.91
N LYS A 159 -8.96 9.39 28.21
CA LYS A 159 -9.48 10.26 29.30
C LYS A 159 -8.81 11.64 29.37
N GLN A 160 -8.34 12.19 28.26
CA GLN A 160 -7.99 13.61 28.27
C GLN A 160 -9.30 14.36 28.11
N GLU A 161 -9.96 14.64 29.24
CA GLU A 161 -10.78 15.83 29.31
C GLU A 161 -9.94 16.95 28.68
N PRO A 162 -10.47 17.70 27.70
CA PRO A 162 -9.79 18.88 27.23
C PRO A 162 -9.43 19.64 28.50
N LYS A 163 -8.13 19.86 28.75
CA LYS A 163 -7.76 20.89 29.71
C LYS A 163 -8.53 22.09 29.22
N ASN A 164 -9.52 22.52 29.99
CA ASN A 164 -10.23 23.75 29.76
C ASN A 164 -9.14 24.83 29.91
N ILE A 165 -8.42 25.09 28.82
CA ILE A 165 -7.61 26.27 28.67
C ILE A 165 -8.67 27.35 28.70
N PRO A 166 -8.77 28.15 29.78
CA PRO A 166 -9.79 29.18 29.85
C PRO A 166 -9.61 30.06 28.61
N LEU A 167 -10.59 30.03 27.72
CA LEU A 167 -10.72 30.96 26.60
C LEU A 167 -11.10 32.34 27.16
N THR A 168 -10.24 32.91 28.00
CA THR A 168 -10.32 34.32 28.39
C THR A 168 -9.59 35.15 27.34
N PRO A 169 -10.22 36.11 26.63
CA PRO A 169 -11.63 36.52 26.62
C PRO A 169 -12.15 36.70 25.17
N LEU A 170 -12.43 35.61 24.46
CA LEU A 170 -13.14 35.69 23.17
C LEU A 170 -14.58 35.25 23.38
N GLU A 171 -15.48 36.21 23.58
CA GLU A 171 -16.92 35.96 23.58
C GLU A 171 -17.40 35.98 22.12
N LEU A 172 -17.82 34.82 21.60
CA LEU A 172 -18.56 34.74 20.33
C LEU A 172 -20.02 35.09 20.60
N PHE A 173 -20.50 36.17 19.99
CA PHE A 173 -21.91 36.52 20.00
C PHE A 173 -22.55 36.11 18.67
N THR A 174 -23.64 35.34 18.74
CA THR A 174 -24.47 35.00 17.58
C THR A 174 -25.88 35.57 17.80
N GLY A 175 -26.19 36.63 17.06
CA GLY A 175 -27.53 37.24 17.02
C GLY A 175 -28.19 37.01 15.66
N PRO A 176 -29.53 37.16 15.54
CA PRO A 176 -30.25 36.91 14.30
C PRO A 176 -29.80 37.74 13.09
N GLN A 177 -28.95 38.76 13.30
CA GLN A 177 -28.35 39.58 12.23
C GLN A 177 -26.87 39.93 12.43
N GLU A 178 -26.18 39.39 13.45
CA GLU A 178 -24.77 39.71 13.68
C GLU A 178 -23.95 38.48 14.16
N LEU A 179 -22.84 38.25 13.47
CA LEU A 179 -21.73 37.39 13.88
C LEU A 179 -20.58 38.32 14.25
N GLY A 180 -20.24 38.40 15.54
CA GLY A 180 -19.20 39.29 16.04
C GLY A 180 -18.31 38.62 17.07
N PHE A 181 -17.03 39.01 17.08
CA PHE A 181 -16.07 38.63 18.12
C PHE A 181 -15.78 39.86 18.98
N ARG A 182 -15.95 39.74 20.30
CA ARG A 182 -15.57 40.80 21.25
C ARG A 182 -14.39 40.32 22.08
N VAL A 183 -13.33 41.14 22.12
CA VAL A 183 -12.18 40.96 23.01
C VAL A 183 -12.36 41.93 24.19
N ARG A 184 -12.47 41.42 25.42
CA ARG A 184 -12.48 42.24 26.65
C ARG A 184 -11.11 42.18 27.32
N PHE A 185 -10.38 43.29 27.31
CA PHE A 185 -9.14 43.45 28.07
C PHE A 185 -9.44 43.82 29.51
#